data_AF-A0A975LMF8-F1
#
_entry.id   AF-A0A975LMF8-F1
#
_cell.length_a   1.000
_cell.length_b   1.000
_cell.length_c   1.000
_cell.angle_alpha   90.00
_cell.angle_beta   90.00
_cell.angle_gamma   90.00
#
_symmetry.space_group_name_H-M   'P 1'
#
loop_
_entity.id
_entity.type
_entity.pdbx_description
1 polymer ?
#
loop_
_entity_poly.entity_id
_entity_poly.type
_entity_poly.pdbx_seq_one_letter_code
_entity_poly.pdbx_strand_id
1 'polypeptide(L)'
;MIHCSHTSRYHWGEVGTPLHHQRGEWQISRVYAEAGMGEQSLYHAKACLELTKANDIKGFDLTFAYEAMARACSVLGNKEEYEEFKDMAINSIEFIEKREEKEYVRTEIENIVI
;
A
#
# COMPACT_ATOMS: atom_id res chain seq x y z
N MET A 1 17.06 0.95 -0.76
CA MET A 1 16.06 -0.14 -0.74
C MET A 1 15.37 -0.38 -2.09
N ILE A 2 15.21 0.63 -2.95
CA ILE A 2 14.49 0.53 -4.25
C ILE A 2 14.87 -0.71 -5.07
N HIS A 3 16.15 -0.91 -5.40
CA HIS A 3 16.57 -2.06 -6.21
C HIS A 3 16.21 -3.41 -5.56
N CYS A 4 16.38 -3.54 -4.24
CA CYS A 4 16.02 -4.77 -3.53
C CYS A 4 14.51 -5.05 -3.58
N SER A 5 13.65 -4.01 -3.44
CA SER A 5 12.21 -4.18 -3.53
C SER A 5 11.77 -4.61 -4.93
N HIS A 6 12.37 -4.06 -5.99
CA HIS A 6 12.13 -4.51 -7.37
C HIS A 6 12.58 -5.96 -7.59
N THR A 7 13.77 -6.34 -7.12
CA THR A 7 14.26 -7.72 -7.22
C THR A 7 13.38 -8.69 -6.45
N SER A 8 12.94 -8.32 -5.24
CA SER A 8 11.99 -9.10 -4.44
C SER A 8 10.68 -9.34 -5.20
N ARG A 9 10.08 -8.27 -5.74
CA ARG A 9 8.86 -8.35 -6.55
C ARG A 9 9.06 -9.17 -7.82
N TYR A 10 10.21 -9.05 -8.48
CA TYR A 10 10.55 -9.86 -9.65
C TYR A 10 10.54 -11.35 -9.32
N HIS A 11 11.22 -11.77 -8.24
CA HIS A 11 11.21 -13.18 -7.83
C HIS A 11 9.80 -13.67 -7.46
N TRP A 12 8.97 -12.83 -6.84
CA TRP A 12 7.56 -13.18 -6.64
C TRP A 12 6.78 -13.30 -7.95
N GLY A 13 7.17 -12.61 -9.02
CA GLY A 13 6.63 -12.81 -10.36
C GLY A 13 6.84 -14.24 -10.88
N GLU A 14 7.97 -14.86 -10.54
CA GLU A 14 8.34 -16.19 -11.02
C GLU A 14 7.69 -17.33 -10.21
N VAL A 15 7.58 -17.17 -8.88
CA VAL A 15 7.15 -18.28 -7.99
C VAL A 15 5.99 -17.94 -7.06
N GLY A 16 5.58 -16.67 -7.01
CA GLY A 16 4.57 -16.18 -6.08
C GLY A 16 3.14 -16.30 -6.59
N THR A 17 2.21 -16.10 -5.67
CA THR A 17 0.77 -15.97 -5.97
C THR A 17 0.39 -14.49 -6.15
N PRO A 18 -0.83 -14.17 -6.61
CA PRO A 18 -1.29 -12.78 -6.72
C PRO A 18 -1.14 -11.98 -5.42
N LEU A 19 -1.30 -12.62 -4.26
CA LEU A 19 -1.05 -12.00 -2.96
C LEU A 19 0.42 -11.54 -2.80
N HIS A 20 1.37 -12.35 -3.26
CA HIS A 20 2.79 -12.00 -3.21
C HIS A 20 3.11 -10.85 -4.18
N HIS A 21 2.46 -10.83 -5.35
CA HIS A 21 2.61 -9.73 -6.31
C HIS A 21 2.09 -8.42 -5.71
N GLN A 22 0.89 -8.44 -5.14
CA GLN A 22 0.28 -7.31 -4.47
C GLN A 22 1.18 -6.74 -3.35
N ARG A 23 1.68 -7.61 -2.46
CA ARG A 23 2.61 -7.20 -1.39
C ARG A 23 3.92 -6.64 -1.92
N GLY A 24 4.42 -7.17 -3.04
CA GLY A 24 5.62 -6.65 -3.70
C GLY A 24 5.39 -5.25 -4.28
N GLU A 25 4.24 -5.00 -4.93
CA GLU A 25 3.88 -3.66 -5.41
C GLU A 25 3.72 -2.67 -4.24
N TRP A 26 3.07 -3.08 -3.15
CA TRP A 26 3.01 -2.28 -1.93
C TRP A 26 4.41 -1.92 -1.40
N GLN A 27 5.32 -2.89 -1.33
CA GLN A 27 6.67 -2.65 -0.84
C GLN A 27 7.46 -1.70 -1.75
N ILE A 28 7.30 -1.80 -3.08
CA ILE A 28 7.93 -0.87 -4.02
C ILE A 28 7.36 0.53 -3.86
N SER A 29 6.03 0.66 -3.76
CA SER A 29 5.37 1.95 -3.49
C SER A 29 5.95 2.60 -2.24
N ARG A 30 6.03 1.85 -1.13
CA ARG A 30 6.56 2.36 0.14
C ARG A 30 7.98 2.88 0.01
N VAL A 31 8.91 2.13 -0.60
CA VAL A 31 10.31 2.58 -0.70
C VAL A 31 10.49 3.79 -1.64
N TYR A 32 9.61 3.99 -2.63
CA TYR A 32 9.61 5.23 -3.41
C TYR A 32 9.04 6.41 -2.62
N ALA A 33 7.99 6.19 -1.82
CA ALA A 33 7.46 7.22 -0.92
C ALA A 33 8.53 7.72 0.06
N GLU A 34 9.24 6.80 0.72
CA GLU A 34 10.34 7.13 1.64
C GLU A 34 11.51 7.84 0.94
N ALA A 35 11.66 7.67 -0.38
CA ALA A 35 12.65 8.38 -1.19
C ALA A 35 12.16 9.75 -1.71
N GLY A 36 10.93 10.17 -1.36
CA GLY A 36 10.31 11.41 -1.87
C GLY A 36 9.90 11.33 -3.35
N MET A 37 9.84 10.13 -3.92
CA MET A 37 9.55 9.89 -5.34
C MET A 37 8.06 9.57 -5.53
N GLY A 38 7.22 10.60 -5.39
CA GLY A 38 5.76 10.47 -5.32
C GLY A 38 5.11 9.82 -6.54
N GLU A 39 5.54 10.16 -7.75
CA GLU A 39 4.93 9.62 -8.99
C GLU A 39 5.16 8.11 -9.12
N GLN A 40 6.38 7.65 -8.82
CA GLN A 40 6.75 6.24 -8.83
C GLN A 40 6.06 5.50 -7.70
N SER A 41 5.96 6.12 -6.53
CA SER A 41 5.17 5.58 -5.42
C SER A 41 3.71 5.35 -5.81
N LEU A 42 3.09 6.35 -6.45
CA LEU A 42 1.69 6.29 -6.88
C LEU A 42 1.46 5.24 -7.97
N TYR A 43 2.40 5.11 -8.92
CA TYR A 43 2.34 4.06 -9.95
C TYR A 43 2.23 2.67 -9.33
N HIS A 44 3.11 2.36 -8.36
CA HIS A 44 3.12 1.06 -7.70
C HIS A 44 1.97 0.90 -6.69
N ALA A 45 1.52 1.99 -6.06
CA ALA A 45 0.32 1.98 -5.22
C ALA A 45 -0.94 1.61 -6.02
N LYS A 46 -1.09 2.16 -7.23
CA LYS A 46 -2.19 1.83 -8.15
C LYS A 46 -2.14 0.36 -8.56
N ALA A 47 -0.98 -0.14 -8.97
CA ALA A 47 -0.80 -1.55 -9.32
C ALA A 47 -1.12 -2.48 -8.14
N CYS A 48 -0.71 -2.11 -6.93
CA CYS A 48 -1.07 -2.81 -5.71
C CYS A 48 -2.60 -2.88 -5.52
N LEU A 49 -3.30 -1.75 -5.59
CA LEU A 49 -4.76 -1.69 -5.42
C LEU A 49 -5.51 -2.44 -6.51
N GLU A 50 -5.04 -2.37 -7.76
CA GLU A 50 -5.58 -3.14 -8.88
C GLU A 50 -5.46 -4.64 -8.66
N LEU A 51 -4.27 -5.12 -8.25
CA LEU A 51 -4.06 -6.53 -7.92
C LEU A 51 -4.94 -6.98 -6.77
N THR A 52 -5.08 -6.15 -5.73
CA THR A 52 -5.97 -6.42 -4.60
C THR A 52 -7.41 -6.64 -5.07
N LYS A 53 -7.94 -5.72 -5.86
CA LYS A 53 -9.33 -5.78 -6.37
C LYS A 53 -9.54 -6.93 -7.34
N ALA A 54 -8.62 -7.14 -8.28
CA ALA A 54 -8.73 -8.19 -9.30
C ALA A 54 -8.72 -9.61 -8.71
N ASN A 55 -8.15 -9.79 -7.51
CA ASN A 55 -8.00 -11.10 -6.87
C ASN A 55 -8.85 -11.25 -5.59
N ASP A 56 -9.81 -10.35 -5.34
CA ASP A 56 -10.67 -10.34 -4.15
C ASP A 56 -9.89 -10.44 -2.81
N ILE A 57 -8.71 -9.79 -2.77
CA ILE A 57 -7.86 -9.73 -1.58
C ILE A 57 -8.49 -8.74 -0.57
N LYS A 58 -8.62 -9.16 0.69
CA LYS A 58 -9.39 -8.48 1.74
C LYS A 58 -8.58 -8.26 3.01
N GLY A 59 -9.20 -7.59 3.98
CA GLY A 59 -8.65 -7.39 5.32
C GLY A 59 -7.34 -6.63 5.26
N PHE A 60 -6.30 -7.18 5.88
CA PHE A 60 -5.01 -6.54 6.06
C PHE A 60 -4.40 -5.97 4.77
N ASP A 61 -4.35 -6.79 3.72
CA ASP A 61 -3.72 -6.41 2.46
C ASP A 61 -4.54 -5.38 1.66
N LEU A 62 -5.87 -5.37 1.81
CA LEU A 62 -6.72 -4.32 1.25
C LEU A 62 -6.47 -2.98 1.95
N THR A 63 -6.38 -3.01 3.28
CA THR A 63 -6.10 -1.79 4.06
C THR A 63 -4.75 -1.19 3.67
N PHE A 64 -3.73 -2.02 3.49
CA PHE A 64 -2.41 -1.54 3.06
C PHE A 64 -2.36 -1.08 1.60
N ALA A 65 -3.25 -1.57 0.74
CA ALA A 65 -3.38 -1.02 -0.62
C ALA A 65 -3.93 0.43 -0.59
N TYR A 66 -4.92 0.71 0.26
CA TYR A 66 -5.40 2.08 0.47
C TYR A 66 -4.36 2.97 1.17
N GLU A 67 -3.65 2.43 2.17
CA GLU A 67 -2.55 3.11 2.85
C GLU A 67 -1.45 3.54 1.86
N ALA A 68 -1.04 2.68 0.93
CA ALA A 68 -0.05 3.01 -0.08
C ALA A 68 -0.51 4.14 -1.00
N MET A 69 -1.78 4.13 -1.42
CA MET A 69 -2.37 5.22 -2.20
C MET A 69 -2.34 6.54 -1.42
N ALA A 70 -2.79 6.53 -0.16
CA ALA A 70 -2.76 7.70 0.71
C ALA A 70 -1.34 8.25 0.86
N ARG A 71 -0.36 7.39 1.15
CA ARG A 71 1.04 7.78 1.32
C ARG A 71 1.63 8.37 0.04
N ALA A 72 1.36 7.76 -1.12
CA ALA A 72 1.82 8.30 -2.40
C ALA A 72 1.23 9.69 -2.69
N CYS A 73 -0.08 9.88 -2.42
CA CYS A 73 -0.75 11.17 -2.59
C CYS A 73 -0.21 12.24 -1.64
N SER A 74 0.12 11.87 -0.39
CA SER A 74 0.75 12.77 0.58
C SER A 74 2.12 13.26 0.07
N VAL A 75 2.96 12.37 -0.47
CA VAL A 75 4.27 12.74 -1.05
C VAL A 75 4.11 13.69 -2.26
N LEU A 76 3.03 13.54 -3.02
CA LEU A 76 2.71 14.40 -4.16
C LEU A 76 2.05 15.74 -3.76
N GLY A 77 1.63 15.90 -2.51
CA GLY A 77 0.84 17.06 -2.06
C GLY A 77 -0.62 17.03 -2.52
N ASN A 78 -1.12 15.89 -3.02
CA ASN A 78 -2.50 15.70 -3.47
C ASN A 78 -3.43 15.50 -2.26
N LYS A 79 -3.77 16.59 -1.58
CA LYS A 79 -4.52 16.54 -0.31
C LYS A 79 -5.88 15.84 -0.39
N GLU A 80 -6.65 16.11 -1.44
CA GLU A 80 -8.00 15.53 -1.59
C GLU A 80 -7.93 14.00 -1.71
N GLU A 81 -7.09 13.50 -2.61
CA GLU A 81 -6.88 12.05 -2.82
C GLU A 81 -6.26 11.38 -1.58
N TYR A 82 -5.35 12.07 -0.88
CA TYR A 82 -4.79 11.59 0.39
C TYR A 82 -5.90 11.32 1.43
N GLU A 83 -6.78 12.28 1.68
CA GLU A 83 -7.85 12.12 2.69
C GLU A 83 -8.82 11.02 2.26
N GLU A 84 -9.19 10.96 0.98
CA GLU A 84 -10.06 9.90 0.45
C GLU A 84 -9.49 8.51 0.72
N PHE A 85 -8.24 8.26 0.32
CA PHE A 85 -7.62 6.96 0.50
C PHE A 85 -7.30 6.65 1.96
N LYS A 86 -6.99 7.67 2.78
CA LYS A 86 -6.81 7.50 4.23
C LYS A 86 -8.10 7.06 4.90
N ASP A 87 -9.23 7.67 4.55
CA ASP A 87 -10.54 7.28 5.07
C ASP A 87 -10.91 5.86 4.63
N MET A 88 -10.66 5.50 3.37
CA MET A 88 -10.84 4.12 2.90
C MET A 88 -9.97 3.13 3.71
N ALA A 89 -8.71 3.47 3.98
CA ALA A 89 -7.83 2.65 4.79
C ALA A 89 -8.37 2.51 6.23
N ILE A 90 -8.73 3.60 6.90
CA ILE A 90 -9.28 3.58 8.27
C ILE A 90 -10.55 2.74 8.36
N ASN A 91 -11.49 2.91 7.42
CA ASN A 91 -12.73 2.15 7.41
C ASN A 91 -12.47 0.65 7.20
N SER A 92 -11.51 0.30 6.35
CA SER A 92 -11.21 -1.11 6.06
C SER A 92 -10.57 -1.89 7.23
N ILE A 93 -10.08 -1.20 8.28
CA ILE A 93 -9.54 -1.83 9.49
C ILE A 93 -10.59 -2.72 10.17
N GLU A 94 -11.89 -2.40 10.05
CA GLU A 94 -12.94 -3.18 10.70
C GLU A 94 -12.96 -4.65 10.25
N PHE A 95 -12.56 -4.91 9.00
CA PHE A 95 -12.53 -6.23 8.36
C PHE A 95 -11.28 -7.05 8.65
N ILE A 96 -10.35 -6.53 9.44
CA ILE A 96 -9.20 -7.30 9.93
C ILE A 96 -9.66 -8.15 11.12
N GLU A 97 -9.22 -9.40 11.24
CA GLU A 97 -9.68 -10.27 12.34
C GLU A 97 -8.88 -10.04 13.62
N LYS A 98 -7.55 -9.94 13.50
CA LYS A 98 -6.66 -9.86 14.67
C LYS A 98 -6.56 -8.44 15.18
N ARG A 99 -6.78 -8.27 16.49
CA ARG A 99 -6.69 -6.96 17.16
C ARG A 99 -5.31 -6.31 17.03
N GLU A 100 -4.25 -7.08 17.20
CA GLU A 100 -2.86 -6.58 17.10
C GLU A 100 -2.57 -6.03 15.69
N GLU A 101 -3.10 -6.67 14.65
CA GLU A 101 -2.98 -6.19 13.27
C GLU A 101 -3.76 -4.89 13.06
N LYS A 102 -4.96 -4.74 13.65
CA LYS A 102 -5.72 -3.48 13.61
C LYS A 102 -4.97 -2.32 14.22
N GLU A 103 -4.37 -2.54 15.39
CA GLU A 103 -3.61 -1.53 16.12
C GLU A 103 -2.36 -1.12 15.31
N TYR A 104 -1.62 -2.09 14.76
CA TYR A 104 -0.48 -1.82 13.89
C TYR A 104 -0.84 -1.01 12.65
N VAL A 105 -1.86 -1.44 11.91
CA VAL A 105 -2.30 -0.77 10.68
C VAL A 105 -2.77 0.66 10.94
N ARG A 106 -3.49 0.87 12.05
CA ARG A 106 -3.93 2.21 12.46
C ARG A 106 -2.74 3.14 12.66
N THR A 107 -1.72 2.69 13.39
CA THR A 107 -0.50 3.47 13.60
C THR A 107 0.21 3.79 12.27
N GLU A 108 0.31 2.84 11.34
CA GLU A 108 0.93 3.10 10.04
C GLU A 108 0.20 4.17 9.21
N ILE A 109 -1.14 4.16 9.24
CA ILE A 109 -1.97 5.15 8.54
C ILE A 109 -1.87 6.54 9.20
N GLU A 110 -1.92 6.59 10.53
CA GLU A 110 -1.82 7.85 11.30
C GLU A 110 -0.45 8.51 11.15
N ASN A 111 0.59 7.73 10.87
CA ASN A 111 1.94 8.22 10.62
C ASN A 111 2.13 8.86 9.23
N ILE A 112 1.13 8.83 8.34
CA ILE A 112 1.22 9.53 7.04
C ILE A 112 0.98 11.02 7.27
N VAL A 113 2.05 11.81 7.14
CA VAL A 113 2.04 13.27 7.25
C VAL A 113 1.84 13.89 5.87
N ILE A 114 1.08 14.98 5.80
CA ILE A 114 0.92 15.82 4.60
C ILE A 114 1.70 17.12 4.72
#